data_AF-A0A7Y3JMZ9-F1
#
_entry.id   AF-A0A7Y3JMZ9-F1
#
_cell.length_a   1.000
_cell.length_b   1.000
_cell.length_c   1.000
_cell.angle_alpha   90.00
_cell.angle_beta   90.00
_cell.angle_gamma   90.00
#
_symmetry.space_group_name_H-M   'P 1'
#
loop_
_entity.id
_entity.type
_entity.pdbx_description
1 polymer ?
#
loop_
_entity_poly.entity_id
_entity_poly.type
_entity_poly.pdbx_seq_one_letter_code
_entity_poly.pdbx_strand_id
1 'polypeptide(L)'
;MNDPTIILTCDTALIDEALDLLSDIAQTSHEVVQGFLGGLDSLSQLVRLDSDNASTPGAGEFRVVLQPSDLLVEFLTAARAGQNDGL
;
A
#
# COMPACT_ATOMS: atom_id res chain seq x y z
N MET A 1 17.10 18.00 31.69
CA MET A 1 16.06 16.97 31.43
C MET A 1 16.15 16.71 29.94
N ASN A 2 16.56 15.52 29.50
CA ASN A 2 16.57 15.19 28.08
C ASN A 2 15.14 14.75 27.72
N ASP A 3 14.57 15.35 26.67
CA ASP A 3 13.34 14.85 26.10
C ASP A 3 13.60 13.45 25.53
N PRO A 4 12.71 12.46 25.77
CA PRO A 4 12.88 11.14 25.19
C PRO A 4 12.72 11.24 23.67
N THR A 5 13.80 10.92 22.94
CA THR A 5 13.76 10.78 21.48
C THR A 5 13.12 9.45 21.12
N ILE A 6 12.08 9.49 20.29
CA ILE A 6 11.46 8.30 19.69
C ILE A 6 11.95 8.20 18.24
N ILE A 7 12.46 7.03 17.87
CA ILE A 7 12.84 6.71 16.49
C ILE A 7 11.65 6.07 15.80
N LEU A 8 11.17 6.70 14.73
CA LEU A 8 10.12 6.17 13.87
C LEU A 8 10.74 5.54 12.63
N THR A 9 10.46 4.26 12.41
CA THR A 9 10.80 3.57 11.17
C THR A 9 9.53 3.26 10.40
N CYS A 10 9.56 3.48 9.09
CA CYS A 10 8.43 3.19 8.20
C CYS A 10 8.80 2.00 7.33
N ASP A 11 8.00 0.94 7.39
CA ASP A 11 8.08 -0.19 6.45
C ASP A 11 7.09 0.03 5.31
N THR A 12 7.61 0.17 4.10
CA THR A 12 6.84 0.43 2.88
C THR A 12 6.79 -0.77 1.95
N ALA A 13 7.43 -1.89 2.29
CA ALA A 13 7.67 -2.98 1.34
C ALA A 13 6.39 -3.53 0.70
N LEU A 14 5.31 -3.66 1.48
CA LEU A 14 4.02 -4.15 1.00
C LEU A 14 3.31 -3.17 0.07
N ILE A 15 3.51 -1.86 0.28
CA ILE A 15 3.01 -0.83 -0.63
C ILE A 15 3.81 -0.82 -1.92
N ASP A 16 5.12 -0.93 -1.83
CA ASP A 16 5.99 -0.94 -3.02
C ASP A 16 5.62 -2.12 -3.93
N GLU A 17 5.40 -3.32 -3.36
CA GLU A 17 4.92 -4.49 -4.11
C GLU A 17 3.54 -4.25 -4.76
N ALA A 18 2.60 -3.65 -4.03
CA ALA A 18 1.26 -3.36 -4.56
C ALA A 18 1.30 -2.32 -5.70
N LEU A 19 2.19 -1.33 -5.62
CA LEU A 19 2.39 -0.31 -6.65
C LEU A 19 3.07 -0.88 -7.90
N ASP A 20 4.01 -1.80 -7.74
CA ASP A 20 4.59 -2.53 -8.87
C ASP A 20 3.53 -3.31 -9.63
N LEU A 21 2.63 -4.02 -8.92
CA LEU A 21 1.50 -4.71 -9.53
C LEU A 21 0.54 -3.75 -10.24
N LEU A 22 0.25 -2.60 -9.64
CA LEU A 22 -0.58 -1.58 -10.27
C LEU A 22 0.06 -1.03 -11.55
N SER A 23 1.38 -0.85 -11.56
CA SER A 23 2.17 -0.43 -12.71
C SER A 23 2.11 -1.46 -13.84
N ASP A 24 2.25 -2.75 -13.51
CA ASP A 24 2.12 -3.84 -14.49
C ASP A 24 0.71 -3.88 -15.12
N ILE A 25 -0.33 -3.69 -14.32
CA ILE A 25 -1.70 -3.58 -14.83
C ILE A 25 -1.83 -2.34 -15.72
N ALA A 26 -1.23 -1.21 -15.35
CA ALA A 26 -1.30 0.02 -16.14
C ALA A 26 -0.64 -0.12 -17.52
N GLN A 27 0.36 -1.00 -17.67
CA GLN A 27 0.98 -1.32 -18.95
C GLN A 27 0.01 -2.05 -19.90
N THR A 28 -0.92 -2.83 -19.36
CA THR A 28 -1.88 -3.63 -20.16
C THR A 28 -3.24 -2.96 -20.29
N SER A 29 -3.67 -2.22 -19.27
CA SER A 29 -5.02 -1.64 -19.15
C SER A 29 -4.96 -0.25 -18.52
N HIS A 30 -4.33 0.70 -19.22
CA HIS A 30 -4.12 2.06 -18.73
C HIS A 30 -5.42 2.77 -18.32
N GLU A 31 -6.50 2.63 -19.09
CA GLU A 31 -7.80 3.26 -18.82
C GLU A 31 -8.43 2.77 -17.51
N VAL A 32 -8.25 1.47 -17.20
CA VAL A 32 -8.79 0.87 -15.97
C VAL A 32 -8.07 1.43 -14.74
N VAL A 33 -6.74 1.54 -14.81
CA VAL A 33 -5.94 2.13 -13.72
C VAL A 33 -6.22 3.63 -13.58
N GLN A 34 -6.35 4.37 -14.68
CA GLN A 34 -6.73 5.78 -14.64
C GLN A 34 -8.12 6.00 -14.04
N GLY A 35 -9.10 5.16 -14.40
CA GLY A 35 -10.45 5.22 -13.82
C GLY A 35 -10.44 4.94 -12.32
N PHE A 36 -9.66 3.96 -11.88
CA PHE A 36 -9.46 3.66 -10.47
C PHE A 36 -8.82 4.83 -9.71
N LEU A 37 -7.68 5.33 -10.19
CA LEU A 37 -6.96 6.44 -9.56
C LEU A 37 -7.75 7.75 -9.58
N GLY A 38 -8.49 8.00 -10.67
CA GLY A 38 -9.36 9.18 -10.80
C GLY A 38 -10.61 9.12 -9.92
N GLY A 39 -10.97 7.94 -9.41
CA GLY A 39 -12.03 7.75 -8.43
C GLY A 39 -11.60 8.01 -6.98
N LEU A 40 -10.31 8.26 -6.74
CA LEU A 40 -9.79 8.57 -5.41
C LEU A 40 -9.90 10.07 -5.12
N ASP A 41 -10.35 10.40 -3.91
CA ASP A 41 -10.27 11.77 -3.38
C ASP A 41 -8.82 12.16 -3.06
N SER A 42 -7.98 11.18 -2.73
CA SER A 42 -6.56 11.36 -2.41
C SER A 42 -5.76 10.07 -2.58
N LEU A 43 -4.50 10.17 -3.00
CA LEU A 43 -3.58 9.03 -3.07
C LEU A 43 -3.33 8.36 -1.71
N SER A 44 -3.56 9.09 -0.60
CA SER A 44 -3.50 8.49 0.74
C SER A 44 -4.52 7.36 0.93
N GLN A 45 -5.57 7.28 0.11
CA GLN A 45 -6.55 6.18 0.14
C GLN A 45 -6.00 4.87 -0.43
N LEU A 46 -4.81 4.86 -1.05
CA LEU A 46 -4.12 3.65 -1.50
C LEU A 46 -3.43 2.90 -0.36
N VAL A 47 -3.26 3.55 0.78
CA VAL A 47 -2.43 3.06 1.88
C VAL A 47 -3.22 3.08 3.18
N ARG A 48 -3.01 2.08 4.02
CA ARG A 48 -3.42 2.08 5.43
C ARG A 48 -2.21 1.95 6.34
N LEU A 49 -2.30 2.57 7.50
CA LEU A 49 -1.32 2.43 8.57
C LEU A 49 -1.69 1.23 9.44
N ASP A 50 -0.80 0.26 9.53
CA ASP A 50 -0.91 -0.84 10.49
C ASP A 50 0.07 -0.61 11.66
N SER A 51 -0.49 -0.51 12.85
CA SER A 51 0.23 -0.29 14.11
C SER A 51 0.34 -1.55 14.98
N ASP A 52 -0.38 -2.64 14.65
CA ASP A 52 -0.47 -3.82 15.51
C ASP A 52 0.84 -4.62 15.56
N ASN A 53 1.73 -4.42 14.58
CA ASN A 53 3.06 -5.05 14.51
C ASN A 53 4.22 -4.14 14.94
N ALA A 54 3.93 -3.02 15.62
CA ALA A 54 4.91 -1.97 15.93
C ALA A 54 5.88 -2.28 17.09
N SER A 55 5.98 -3.53 17.53
CA SER A 55 6.92 -3.90 18.60
C SER A 55 8.33 -4.09 18.04
N THR A 56 9.15 -3.05 18.12
CA THR A 56 10.59 -3.15 17.88
C THR A 56 11.31 -3.70 19.13
N PRO A 57 12.42 -4.44 18.96
CA PRO A 57 13.17 -4.98 20.09
C PRO A 57 13.89 -3.91 20.95
N GLY A 58 14.02 -2.67 20.48
CA GLY A 58 14.67 -1.56 21.18
C GLY A 58 13.71 -0.62 21.92
N ALA A 59 14.08 -0.17 23.13
CA ALA A 59 13.36 0.87 23.85
C ALA A 59 13.45 2.21 23.11
N GLY A 60 12.31 2.83 22.80
CA GLY A 60 12.25 4.11 22.10
C GLY A 60 12.19 4.02 20.56
N GLU A 61 12.08 2.81 20.01
CA GLU A 61 11.80 2.62 18.59
C GLU A 61 10.31 2.29 18.39
N PHE A 62 9.74 2.77 17.28
CA PHE A 62 8.38 2.44 16.85
C PHE A 62 8.39 2.19 15.35
N ARG A 63 7.86 1.04 14.94
CA ARG A 63 7.75 0.67 13.53
C ARG A 63 6.34 0.88 13.04
N VAL A 64 6.20 1.73 12.04
CA VAL A 64 4.95 1.94 11.31
C VAL A 64 5.00 1.06 10.06
N VAL A 65 3.97 0.26 9.81
CA VAL A 65 3.87 -0.51 8.57
C VAL A 65 2.82 0.14 7.67
N LEU A 66 3.23 0.50 6.45
CA LEU A 66 2.31 0.90 5.40
C LEU A 66 1.85 -0.34 4.65
N GLN A 67 0.54 -0.57 4.65
CA GLN A 67 -0.09 -1.66 3.91
C GLN A 67 -0.97 -1.10 2.79
N PRO A 68 -1.16 -1.84 1.69
CA PRO A 68 -2.17 -1.48 0.70
C PRO A 68 -3.53 -1.40 1.36
N SER A 69 -4.31 -0.39 0.98
CA SER A 69 -5.70 -0.28 1.45
C SER A 69 -6.53 -1.44 0.91
N ASP A 70 -7.62 -1.77 1.60
CA ASP A 70 -8.52 -2.83 1.15
C ASP A 70 -9.07 -2.52 -0.26
N LEU A 71 -9.30 -1.24 -0.57
CA LEU A 71 -9.67 -0.78 -1.91
C LEU A 71 -8.62 -1.14 -2.97
N LEU A 72 -7.33 -0.89 -2.70
CA LEU A 72 -6.25 -1.24 -3.62
C LEU A 72 -6.13 -2.77 -3.76
N VAL A 73 -6.25 -3.50 -2.66
CA VAL A 73 -6.21 -4.98 -2.66
C VAL A 73 -7.36 -5.55 -3.51
N GLU A 74 -8.59 -5.06 -3.33
CA GLU A 74 -9.76 -5.46 -4.10
C GLU A 74 -9.58 -5.17 -5.59
N PHE A 75 -9.08 -3.98 -5.94
CA PHE A 75 -8.79 -3.61 -7.32
C PHE A 75 -7.76 -4.54 -7.96
N LEU A 76 -6.61 -4.75 -7.30
CA LEU A 76 -5.55 -5.63 -7.82
C LEU A 76 -6.04 -7.08 -7.99
N THR A 77 -6.87 -7.54 -7.06
CA THR A 77 -7.47 -8.89 -7.11
C THR A 77 -8.42 -9.02 -8.30
N ALA A 78 -9.31 -8.04 -8.49
CA ALA A 78 -10.25 -8.03 -9.62
C ALA A 78 -9.54 -7.91 -10.97
N ALA A 79 -8.51 -7.05 -11.06
CA ALA A 79 -7.72 -6.88 -12.27
C ALA A 79 -6.99 -8.17 -12.67
N ARG A 80 -6.42 -8.89 -11.70
CA ARG A 80 -5.79 -10.21 -11.95
C ARG A 80 -6.80 -11.28 -12.37
N ALA A 81 -8.00 -11.29 -11.79
CA ALA A 81 -9.05 -12.23 -12.20
C ALA A 81 -9.47 -11.99 -13.67
N GLY A 82 -9.66 -10.71 -14.05
CA GLY A 82 -10.00 -10.34 -15.43
C GLY A 82 -8.91 -10.67 -16.46
N GLN A 83 -7.64 -10.76 -16.05
CA GLN A 83 -6.54 -11.23 -16.92
C GLN A 83 -6.59 -12.75 -17.17
N ASN A 84 -7.11 -13.54 -16.23
CA ASN A 84 -7.16 -15.00 -16.34
C ASN A 84 -8.38 -15.52 -17.11
N ASP A 85 -9.49 -14.78 -17.15
CA ASP A 85 -10.72 -15.17 -17.85
C ASP A 85 -10.69 -14.89 -19.37
N GLY A 86 -9.59 -14.35 -19.89
CA GLY A 86 -9.43 -13.96 -21.29
C GLY A 86 -8.80 -15.00 -22.24
N LEU A 87 -8.84 -16.31 -21.90
CA LEU A 87 -8.16 -17.39 -22.65
C LEU A 87 -9.12 -18.34 -23.37
#